data_AF-A0A932YQY4-F1
#
_entry.id   AF-A0A932YQY4-F1
#
_cell.length_a   1.000
_cell.length_b   1.000
_cell.length_c   1.000
_cell.angle_alpha   90.00
_cell.angle_beta   90.00
_cell.angle_gamma   90.00
#
_symmetry.space_group_name_H-M   'P 1'
#
loop_
_entity.id
_entity.type
_entity.pdbx_description
1 polymer ?
#
loop_
_entity_poly.entity_id
_entity_poly.type
_entity_poly.pdbx_seq_one_letter_code
_entity_poly.pdbx_strand_id
1 'polypeptide(L)'
;MKYIDEATIQNKRVLLRVDFNVSLNGDYTIADDARIKQSLPTIERLLKNHNKLILVSHLGRPKGREKKLSLEKVAKRLTAYLPNYTVRLVDDFMTD
;
A
#
# COMPACT_ATOMS: atom_id res chain seq x y z
N MET A 1 20.35 2.06 -12.72
CA MET A 1 19.38 1.87 -11.62
C MET A 1 19.69 2.93 -10.58
N LYS A 2 18.70 3.64 -10.05
CA LYS A 2 18.89 4.53 -8.89
C LYS A 2 18.12 3.94 -7.72
N TYR A 3 18.76 3.87 -6.57
CA TYR A 3 18.13 3.35 -5.38
C TYR A 3 17.55 4.47 -4.54
N ILE A 4 16.59 4.12 -3.70
CA ILE A 4 15.85 5.11 -2.93
C ILE A 4 16.72 5.79 -1.87
N ASP A 5 17.74 5.11 -1.35
CA ASP A 5 18.73 5.59 -0.38
C ASP A 5 19.73 6.58 -0.98
N GLU A 6 19.94 6.55 -2.30
CA GLU A 6 20.78 7.50 -3.04
C GLU A 6 20.10 8.85 -3.29
N ALA A 7 18.80 8.98 -3.01
CA ALA A 7 18.01 10.17 -3.30
C ALA A 7 17.43 10.82 -2.04
N THR A 8 17.56 12.14 -1.93
CA THR A 8 16.85 12.95 -0.94
C THR A 8 15.43 13.23 -1.41
N ILE A 9 14.46 12.51 -0.85
CA ILE A 9 13.02 12.72 -1.10
C ILE A 9 12.39 13.24 0.19
N GLN A 10 12.10 14.54 0.24
CA GLN A 10 11.52 15.20 1.41
C GLN A 10 10.48 16.25 1.00
N ASN A 11 9.41 16.39 1.78
CA ASN A 11 8.32 17.34 1.52
C ASN A 11 7.67 17.19 0.13
N LYS A 12 7.61 15.95 -0.41
CA LYS A 12 7.02 15.65 -1.72
C LYS A 12 5.75 14.81 -1.60
N ARG A 13 4.97 14.80 -2.68
CA ARG A 13 3.97 13.75 -2.94
C ARG A 13 4.65 12.64 -3.73
N VAL A 14 4.60 11.41 -3.22
CA VAL A 14 5.31 10.26 -3.80
C VAL A 14 4.30 9.18 -4.15
N LEU A 15 4.25 8.82 -5.43
CA LEU A 15 3.56 7.63 -5.91
C LEU A 15 4.49 6.43 -5.72
N LEU A 16 4.15 5.53 -4.80
CA LEU A 16 4.94 4.34 -4.50
C LEU A 16 4.19 3.09 -4.96
N ARG A 17 4.74 2.41 -5.97
CA ARG A 17 4.29 1.08 -6.36
C ARG A 17 4.79 0.07 -5.34
N VAL A 18 3.87 -0.68 -4.75
CA VAL A 18 4.15 -1.72 -3.75
C VAL A 18 3.54 -3.04 -4.20
N ASP A 19 4.06 -4.14 -3.66
CA ASP A 19 3.46 -5.45 -3.86
C ASP A 19 2.63 -5.83 -2.62
N PHE A 20 1.33 -5.66 -2.72
CA PHE A 20 0.35 -6.08 -1.71
C PHE A 20 -0.51 -7.23 -2.22
N ASN A 21 0.00 -8.03 -3.15
CA ASN A 21 -0.65 -9.25 -3.62
C ASN A 21 -0.47 -10.38 -2.58
N VAL A 22 -1.07 -10.16 -1.41
CA VAL A 22 -1.02 -11.05 -0.25
C VAL A 22 -1.85 -12.31 -0.47
N SER A 23 -1.45 -13.38 0.21
CA SER A 23 -2.22 -14.62 0.25
C SER A 23 -3.52 -14.42 1.03
N LEU A 24 -4.63 -14.94 0.51
CA LEU A 24 -5.94 -14.84 1.12
C LEU A 24 -6.47 -16.22 1.53
N ASN A 25 -7.23 -16.26 2.61
CA ASN A 25 -8.01 -17.43 3.02
C ASN A 25 -9.22 -17.64 2.10
N GLY A 26 -9.93 -18.75 2.25
CA GLY A 26 -11.14 -19.06 1.47
C GLY A 26 -12.27 -18.02 1.63
N ASP A 27 -12.30 -17.31 2.76
CA ASP A 27 -13.21 -16.20 3.05
C ASP A 27 -12.69 -14.83 2.58
N TYR A 28 -11.57 -14.81 1.84
CA TYR A 28 -10.89 -13.60 1.36
C TYR A 28 -10.29 -12.70 2.44
N THR A 29 -10.17 -13.17 3.68
CA THR A 29 -9.34 -12.50 4.70
C THR A 29 -7.85 -12.70 4.41
N ILE A 30 -6.98 -11.82 4.92
CA ILE A 30 -5.52 -11.94 4.72
C ILE A 30 -5.01 -13.14 5.53
N ALA A 31 -4.46 -14.14 4.84
CA ALA A 31 -3.84 -15.32 5.46
C ALA A 31 -2.40 -15.02 5.90
N ASP A 32 -1.64 -14.31 5.06
CA ASP A 32 -0.25 -13.92 5.30
C ASP A 32 0.00 -12.49 4.79
N ASP A 33 0.56 -11.65 5.64
CA ASP A 33 0.85 -10.24 5.39
C ASP A 33 2.35 -9.94 5.19
N ALA A 34 3.19 -10.95 4.98
CA ALA A 34 4.63 -10.80 4.77
C ALA A 34 4.98 -9.72 3.72
N ARG A 35 4.24 -9.67 2.61
CA ARG A 35 4.46 -8.65 1.56
C ARG A 35 4.16 -7.21 2.02
N ILE A 36 3.17 -7.04 2.90
CA ILE A 36 2.89 -5.73 3.51
C ILE A 36 4.06 -5.33 4.40
N LYS A 37 4.50 -6.24 5.28
CA LYS A 37 5.63 -6.01 6.20
C LYS A 37 6.92 -5.67 5.46
N GLN A 38 7.21 -6.36 4.37
CA GLN A 38 8.40 -6.11 3.53
C GLN A 38 8.43 -4.69 2.95
N SER A 39 7.27 -4.06 2.75
CA SER A 39 7.18 -2.70 2.22
C SER A 39 7.30 -1.61 3.31
N LEU A 40 7.14 -1.96 4.59
CA LEU A 40 7.13 -0.99 5.70
C LEU A 40 8.42 -0.16 5.81
N PRO A 41 9.64 -0.71 5.68
CA PRO A 41 10.86 0.09 5.82
C PRO A 41 10.92 1.25 4.81
N THR A 42 10.48 1.02 3.57
CA THR A 42 10.42 2.05 2.54
C THR A 42 9.34 3.09 2.82
N ILE A 43 8.15 2.63 3.24
CA ILE A 43 7.02 3.51 3.59
C ILE A 43 7.40 4.42 4.76
N GLU A 44 7.94 3.86 5.84
CA GLU A 44 8.34 4.61 7.04
C GLU A 44 9.46 5.61 6.73
N ARG A 45 10.47 5.21 5.95
CA ARG A 45 11.55 6.11 5.54
C ARG A 45 11.00 7.33 4.79
N LEU A 46 10.10 7.12 3.84
CA LEU A 46 9.50 8.22 3.10
C LEU A 46 8.60 9.10 3.99
N LEU A 47 7.81 8.50 4.88
CA LEU A 47 6.94 9.24 5.81
C LEU A 47 7.74 10.09 6.81
N LYS A 48 8.85 9.58 7.35
CA LYS A 48 9.77 10.31 8.23
C LYS A 48 10.30 11.61 7.60
N ASN A 49 10.43 11.63 6.27
CA ASN A 49 10.86 12.81 5.51
C ASN A 49 9.68 13.74 5.13
N HIS A 50 8.60 13.74 5.90
CA HIS A 50 7.42 14.59 5.70
C HIS A 50 6.78 14.47 4.30
N ASN A 51 6.93 13.31 3.65
CA ASN A 51 6.30 13.06 2.37
C ASN A 51 4.84 12.64 2.55
N LYS A 52 4.01 12.92 1.53
CA LYS A 52 2.68 12.33 1.38
C LYS A 52 2.76 11.16 0.41
N LEU A 53 2.29 9.99 0.80
CA LEU A 53 2.37 8.78 -0.01
C LEU A 53 1.04 8.46 -0.70
N ILE A 54 1.13 8.07 -1.96
CA ILE A 54 0.06 7.41 -2.71
C ILE A 54 0.58 6.00 -3.02
N LEU A 55 -0.02 4.98 -2.40
CA LEU A 55 0.39 3.60 -2.58
C LEU A 55 -0.46 2.96 -3.68
N VAL A 56 0.17 2.31 -4.65
CA VAL A 56 -0.53 1.59 -5.71
C VAL A 56 -0.08 0.14 -5.76
N SER A 57 -1.05 -0.76 -5.86
CA SER A 57 -0.82 -2.20 -5.93
C SER A 57 -1.97 -2.91 -6.62
N HIS A 58 -1.84 -4.24 -6.74
CA HIS A 58 -2.89 -5.13 -7.20
C HIS A 58 -3.12 -6.22 -6.14
N LEU A 59 -4.28 -6.85 -6.19
CA LEU A 59 -4.60 -8.01 -5.37
C LEU A 59 -5.32 -9.04 -6.24
N GLY A 60 -4.71 -10.21 -6.39
CA GLY A 60 -5.19 -11.24 -7.32
C GLY A 60 -5.19 -10.78 -8.78
N ARG A 61 -6.06 -11.39 -9.58
CA ARG A 61 -6.25 -11.09 -11.01
C ARG A 61 -7.74 -10.86 -11.29
N PRO A 62 -8.28 -9.70 -10.88
CA PRO A 62 -9.70 -9.42 -11.06
C PRO A 62 -10.08 -9.37 -12.54
N LYS A 63 -11.30 -9.77 -12.87
CA LYS A 63 -11.90 -9.62 -14.22
C LYS A 63 -12.78 -8.37 -14.35
N GLY A 64 -12.89 -7.59 -13.27
CA GLY A 64 -13.65 -6.35 -13.17
C GLY A 64 -13.54 -5.81 -11.75
N ARG A 65 -14.48 -4.97 -11.31
CA ARG A 65 -14.51 -4.47 -9.93
C ARG A 65 -15.05 -5.54 -8.99
N GLU A 66 -14.14 -6.35 -8.44
CA GLU A 66 -14.48 -7.44 -7.51
C GLU A 66 -14.21 -7.03 -6.05
N LYS A 67 -15.27 -6.79 -5.27
CA LYS A 67 -15.16 -6.36 -3.85
C LYS A 67 -14.27 -7.29 -3.02
N LYS A 68 -14.34 -8.60 -3.26
CA LYS A 68 -13.51 -9.62 -2.59
C LYS A 68 -12.02 -9.46 -2.87
N LEU A 69 -11.62 -8.84 -3.97
CA LEU A 69 -10.24 -8.51 -4.33
C LEU A 69 -9.89 -7.03 -4.06
N SER A 70 -10.74 -6.29 -3.33
CA SER A 70 -10.43 -4.92 -2.92
C SER A 70 -9.21 -4.86 -1.99
N LEU A 71 -8.42 -3.78 -2.12
CA LEU A 71 -7.32 -3.44 -1.22
C LEU A 71 -7.79 -2.87 0.13
N GLU A 72 -9.10 -2.74 0.38
CA GLU A 72 -9.63 -2.27 1.66
C GLU A 72 -9.05 -3.06 2.85
N LYS A 73 -8.98 -4.39 2.73
CA LYS A 73 -8.40 -5.26 3.76
C LYS A 73 -6.91 -5.02 3.99
N VAL A 74 -6.19 -4.67 2.93
CA VAL A 74 -4.77 -4.29 2.99
C VAL A 74 -4.63 -2.94 3.69
N ALA A 75 -5.47 -1.95 3.35
CA ALA A 75 -5.47 -0.63 4.00
C ALA A 75 -5.75 -0.75 5.51
N LYS A 76 -6.71 -1.59 5.91
CA LYS A 76 -6.99 -1.89 7.33
C LYS A 76 -5.76 -2.51 8.02
N ARG A 77 -5.12 -3.50 7.41
CA ARG A 77 -3.90 -4.12 7.94
C ARG A 77 -2.73 -3.13 8.03
N LEU A 78 -2.55 -2.28 7.02
CA LEU A 78 -1.51 -1.26 7.00
C LEU A 78 -1.71 -0.21 8.09
N THR A 79 -2.96 0.16 8.38
CA THR A 79 -3.30 1.08 9.49
C THR A 79 -2.82 0.53 10.84
N ALA A 80 -2.95 -0.79 11.06
CA ALA A 80 -2.45 -1.42 12.29
C ALA A 80 -0.92 -1.35 12.42
N TYR A 81 -0.17 -1.35 11.31
CA TYR A 81 1.29 -1.18 11.31
C TYR A 81 1.74 0.27 11.39
N LEU A 82 0.90 1.21 10.99
CA LEU A 82 1.20 2.64 10.93
C LEU A 82 0.21 3.44 11.80
N PRO A 83 0.14 3.19 13.13
CA PRO A 83 -0.89 3.76 13.98
C PRO A 83 -0.86 5.30 14.05
N ASN A 84 0.29 5.91 13.76
CA ASN A 84 0.48 7.36 13.76
C ASN A 84 0.12 8.03 12.42
N TYR A 85 -0.28 7.27 11.42
CA TYR A 85 -0.57 7.78 10.08
C TYR A 85 -1.99 7.41 9.66
N THR A 86 -2.68 8.37 9.05
CA THR A 86 -3.99 8.12 8.44
C THR A 86 -3.81 7.40 7.10
N VAL A 87 -4.29 6.17 7.01
CA VAL A 87 -4.37 5.41 5.75
C VAL A 87 -5.79 5.48 5.23
N ARG A 88 -5.97 5.91 3.98
CA ARG A 88 -7.29 5.97 3.32
C ARG A 88 -7.25 5.12 2.06
N LEU A 89 -8.26 4.27 1.89
CA LEU A 89 -8.50 3.62 0.61
C LEU A 89 -9.10 4.66 -0.34
N VAL A 90 -8.54 4.75 -1.54
CA VAL A 90 -9.15 5.46 -2.66
C VAL A 90 -9.95 4.42 -3.45
N ASP A 91 -11.27 4.53 -3.40
CA ASP A 91 -12.21 3.54 -3.98
C ASP A 91 -12.37 3.71 -5.50
N ASP A 92 -11.91 4.82 -6.06
CA ASP A 92 -11.83 5.02 -7.50
C ASP A 92 -10.72 6.01 -7.89
N PHE A 93 -9.98 5.72 -8.96
CA PHE A 93 -9.02 6.62 -9.58
C PHE A 93 -9.49 7.12 -10.95
N MET A 94 -10.61 6.60 -11.44
CA MET A 94 -11.33 7.17 -12.58
C MET A 94 -11.94 8.47 -12.08
N THR A 95 -11.27 9.56 -12.41
CA THR A 95 -11.86 10.91 -12.32
C THR A 95 -12.76 11.05 -13.54
N ASP A 96 -13.97 11.56 -13.32
CA ASP A 96 -14.50 12.57 -14.26
C ASP A 96 -13.67 13.85 -14.10
#